data_AF-A0A7X3V273-F1
#
_entry.id   AF-A0A7X3V273-F1
#
_cell.length_a   1.000
_cell.length_b   1.000
_cell.length_c   1.000
_cell.angle_alpha   90.00
_cell.angle_beta   90.00
_cell.angle_gamma   90.00
#
_symmetry.space_group_name_H-M   'P 1'
#
loop_
_entity.id
_entity.type
_entity.pdbx_description
1 polymer ?
#
loop_
_entity_poly.entity_id
_entity_poly.type
_entity_poly.pdbx_seq_one_letter_code
_entity_poly.pdbx_strand_id
1 'polypeptide(L)'
;MTRWKRLASLRRVFFDDPHTSLGGRPMQLLSQAATPDYADFPENARWSRGGFVFATTHIVGSANGTLVFEGRTPAHDAEVLRRTEAAVAWLDGTFAAARADSAAGVVIIAHGNVALETGGTWGEWGSEPYEPFVTALEKQVAGFPGPVLFVHGDSHEHRVDQPLRDSAGVVHANFTRLETFGSPDIGWVRVVVDTVGGRFLEFEPRLMRGWF
;
A
#
# COMPACT_ATOMS: atom_id res chain seq x y z
N MET A 1 -10.27 -17.17 19.56
CA MET A 1 -11.01 -16.37 18.55
C MET A 1 -10.30 -16.56 17.21
N THR A 2 -11.00 -16.97 16.15
CA THR A 2 -10.34 -17.23 14.85
C THR A 2 -9.86 -15.92 14.20
N ARG A 3 -8.84 -15.98 13.33
CA ARG A 3 -8.31 -14.82 12.58
C ARG A 3 -9.42 -14.02 11.90
N TRP A 4 -10.38 -14.71 11.28
CA TRP A 4 -11.53 -14.11 10.60
C TRP A 4 -12.47 -13.35 11.53
N LYS A 5 -12.76 -13.91 12.72
CA LYS A 5 -13.58 -13.20 13.72
C LYS A 5 -12.91 -11.91 14.20
N ARG A 6 -11.57 -11.87 14.22
CA ARG A 6 -10.81 -10.67 14.56
C ARG A 6 -10.89 -9.63 13.45
N LEU A 7 -10.59 -9.99 12.21
CA LEU A 7 -10.67 -9.06 11.07
C LEU A 7 -12.09 -8.50 10.90
N ALA A 8 -13.12 -9.36 10.95
CA ALA A 8 -14.52 -8.91 10.89
C ALA A 8 -14.90 -7.97 12.04
N SER A 9 -14.34 -8.18 13.24
CA SER A 9 -14.56 -7.25 14.36
C SER A 9 -13.85 -5.91 14.15
N LEU A 10 -12.64 -5.90 13.60
CA LEU A 10 -11.93 -4.66 13.26
C LEU A 10 -12.69 -3.87 12.19
N ARG A 11 -13.19 -4.54 11.15
CA ARG A 11 -14.01 -3.91 10.10
C ARG A 11 -15.28 -3.27 10.65
N ARG A 12 -15.98 -3.95 11.57
CA ARG A 12 -17.16 -3.37 12.24
C ARG A 12 -16.88 -2.14 13.09
N VAL A 13 -15.65 -1.96 13.57
CA VAL A 13 -15.28 -0.83 14.46
C VAL A 13 -14.65 0.32 13.68
N PHE A 14 -13.77 0.02 12.74
CA PHE A 14 -12.95 1.02 12.05
C PHE A 14 -13.43 1.34 10.63
N PHE A 15 -14.37 0.55 10.11
CA PHE A 15 -14.88 0.66 8.75
C PHE A 15 -16.42 0.48 8.73
N ASP A 16 -17.10 0.97 9.78
CA ASP A 16 -18.56 1.02 9.83
C ASP A 16 -19.13 1.94 8.73
N ASP A 17 -18.44 3.05 8.46
CA ASP A 17 -18.57 3.86 7.25
C ASP A 17 -17.21 3.94 6.52
N PRO A 18 -16.95 3.07 5.54
CA PRO A 18 -15.68 3.07 4.82
C PRO A 18 -15.54 4.27 3.85
N HIS A 19 -16.59 5.08 3.68
CA HIS A 19 -16.57 6.29 2.84
C HIS A 19 -16.12 7.54 3.60
N THR A 20 -15.88 7.43 4.91
CA THR A 20 -15.47 8.55 5.75
C THR A 20 -14.23 8.18 6.54
N SER A 21 -13.21 9.04 6.54
CA SER A 21 -12.01 8.81 7.34
C SER A 21 -12.29 8.94 8.82
N LEU A 22 -11.52 8.21 9.63
CA LEU A 22 -11.52 8.38 11.08
C LEU A 22 -10.83 9.70 11.50
N GLY A 23 -10.92 10.03 12.79
CA GLY A 23 -10.22 11.16 13.42
C GLY A 23 -11.10 12.41 13.62
N GLY A 24 -10.52 13.45 14.25
CA GLY A 24 -11.28 14.65 14.66
C GLY A 24 -11.70 15.59 13.53
N ARG A 25 -11.22 15.36 12.30
CA ARG A 25 -11.65 16.07 11.08
C ARG A 25 -11.83 15.06 9.95
N PRO A 26 -12.97 14.37 9.90
CA PRO A 26 -13.25 13.37 8.88
C PRO A 26 -13.19 13.96 7.47
N MET A 27 -12.73 13.17 6.51
CA MET A 27 -12.75 13.48 5.10
C MET A 27 -13.45 12.38 4.31
N GLN A 28 -14.05 12.77 3.19
CA GLN A 28 -14.70 11.82 2.28
C GLN A 28 -13.67 10.97 1.54
N LEU A 29 -13.96 9.69 1.43
CA LEU A 29 -13.15 8.67 0.79
C LEU A 29 -13.98 7.94 -0.25
N LEU A 30 -13.34 7.60 -1.38
CA LEU A 30 -13.85 6.55 -2.25
C LEU A 30 -13.34 5.22 -1.69
N SER A 31 -14.24 4.34 -1.26
CA SER A 31 -13.88 2.99 -0.83
C SER A 31 -14.14 1.99 -1.94
N GLN A 32 -13.27 1.00 -2.08
CA GLN A 32 -13.51 -0.15 -2.95
C GLN A 32 -14.71 -0.98 -2.49
N ALA A 33 -15.14 -0.84 -1.23
CA ALA A 33 -16.35 -1.47 -0.73
C ALA A 33 -17.62 -1.06 -1.51
N ALA A 34 -17.61 0.06 -2.24
CA ALA A 34 -18.69 0.44 -3.15
C ALA A 34 -18.67 -0.29 -4.50
N THR A 35 -17.62 -1.03 -4.82
CA THR A 35 -17.54 -1.86 -6.03
C THR A 35 -18.14 -3.24 -5.71
N PRO A 36 -19.27 -3.65 -6.33
CA PRO A 36 -19.99 -4.87 -5.94
C PRO A 36 -19.12 -6.11 -5.85
N ASP A 37 -18.21 -6.31 -6.80
CA ASP A 37 -17.34 -7.49 -6.80
C ASP A 37 -16.38 -7.47 -5.60
N TYR A 38 -15.93 -6.31 -5.15
CA TYR A 38 -14.89 -6.12 -4.13
C TYR A 38 -15.42 -5.50 -2.82
N ALA A 39 -16.72 -5.67 -2.53
CA ALA A 39 -17.37 -5.10 -1.35
C ALA A 39 -16.71 -5.49 -0.02
N ASP A 40 -16.03 -6.65 0.00
CA ASP A 40 -15.34 -7.20 1.18
C ASP A 40 -14.00 -6.52 1.52
N PHE A 41 -13.59 -5.45 0.82
CA PHE A 41 -12.28 -4.80 0.99
C PHE A 41 -12.39 -3.31 1.37
N PRO A 42 -12.96 -2.98 2.54
CA PRO A 42 -13.09 -1.60 3.00
C PRO A 42 -11.75 -0.91 3.28
N GLU A 43 -10.67 -1.68 3.48
CA GLU A 43 -9.32 -1.15 3.68
C GLU A 43 -8.76 -0.44 2.44
N ASN A 44 -9.32 -0.73 1.26
CA ASN A 44 -8.95 -0.10 0.00
C ASN A 44 -9.74 1.20 -0.15
N ALA A 45 -9.08 2.33 0.10
CA ALA A 45 -9.67 3.66 -0.01
C ALA A 45 -8.81 4.55 -0.90
N ARG A 46 -9.42 5.59 -1.47
CA ARG A 46 -8.78 6.55 -2.38
C ARG A 46 -9.34 7.95 -2.16
N TRP A 47 -8.48 8.94 -2.23
CA TRP A 47 -8.86 10.35 -2.15
C TRP A 47 -7.86 11.22 -2.90
N SER A 48 -8.24 12.46 -3.18
CA SER A 48 -7.40 13.44 -3.84
C SER A 48 -7.16 14.64 -2.94
N ARG A 49 -5.92 15.15 -2.91
CA ARG A 49 -5.58 16.36 -2.15
C ARG A 49 -4.37 17.04 -2.77
N GLY A 50 -4.49 18.35 -3.02
CA GLY A 50 -3.39 19.16 -3.54
C GLY A 50 -2.84 18.68 -4.88
N GLY A 51 -3.70 18.15 -5.75
CA GLY A 51 -3.30 17.59 -7.06
C GLY A 51 -2.74 16.17 -7.00
N PHE A 52 -2.57 15.57 -5.82
CA PHE A 52 -2.12 14.17 -5.67
C PHE A 52 -3.31 13.24 -5.42
N VAL A 53 -3.21 12.03 -5.96
CA VAL A 53 -4.12 10.93 -5.65
C VAL A 53 -3.44 10.01 -4.64
N PHE A 54 -4.16 9.69 -3.56
CA PHE A 54 -3.72 8.79 -2.52
C PHE A 54 -4.59 7.55 -2.54
N ALA A 55 -4.00 6.39 -2.30
CA ALA A 55 -4.75 5.16 -2.08
C ALA A 55 -4.10 4.30 -1.00
N THR A 56 -4.94 3.70 -0.15
CA THR A 56 -4.54 2.56 0.67
C THR A 56 -4.81 1.28 -0.09
N THR A 57 -3.95 0.28 0.08
CA THR A 57 -4.16 -1.08 -0.45
C THR A 57 -4.03 -2.10 0.67
N HIS A 58 -4.91 -3.11 0.67
CA HIS A 58 -4.95 -4.18 1.63
C HIS A 58 -3.89 -5.24 1.29
N ILE A 59 -2.64 -4.80 1.23
CA ILE A 59 -1.46 -5.65 1.14
C ILE A 59 -0.83 -5.71 2.53
N VAL A 60 -0.83 -6.91 3.10
CA VAL A 60 -0.38 -7.17 4.47
C VAL A 60 1.01 -7.78 4.46
N GLY A 61 1.75 -7.60 5.56
CA GLY A 61 3.04 -8.23 5.78
C GLY A 61 2.95 -9.75 5.95
N SER A 62 4.05 -10.36 6.40
CA SER A 62 4.15 -11.81 6.58
C SER A 62 3.80 -12.58 5.30
N ALA A 63 4.51 -12.27 4.22
CA ALA A 63 4.31 -12.85 2.88
C ALA A 63 2.85 -12.74 2.39
N ASN A 64 2.19 -11.59 2.55
CA ASN A 64 0.78 -11.41 2.19
C ASN A 64 -0.14 -12.49 2.83
N GLY A 65 0.21 -12.98 4.02
CA GLY A 65 -0.52 -14.04 4.70
C GLY A 65 -0.39 -15.45 4.11
N THR A 66 0.59 -15.72 3.24
CA THR A 66 0.85 -17.06 2.69
C THR A 66 1.72 -17.94 3.59
N LEU A 67 2.36 -17.39 4.63
CA LEU A 67 3.16 -18.18 5.57
C LEU A 67 2.38 -19.39 6.11
N VAL A 68 3.09 -20.50 6.28
CA VAL A 68 2.54 -21.74 6.85
C VAL A 68 2.30 -21.57 8.35
N PHE A 69 1.14 -22.01 8.81
CA PHE A 69 0.79 -22.04 10.23
C PHE A 69 -0.15 -23.23 10.51
N GLU A 70 -0.20 -23.66 11.77
CA GLU A 70 -1.08 -24.76 12.21
C GLU A 70 -2.56 -24.41 11.97
N GLY A 71 -3.30 -25.30 11.30
CA GLY A 71 -4.71 -25.08 10.97
C GLY A 71 -4.95 -24.17 9.76
N ARG A 72 -3.92 -23.93 8.91
CA ARG A 72 -4.13 -23.37 7.57
C ARG A 72 -5.05 -24.31 6.76
N THR A 73 -5.93 -23.72 5.97
CA THR A 73 -6.92 -24.41 5.14
C THR A 73 -7.01 -23.71 3.77
N PRO A 74 -7.57 -24.36 2.74
CA PRO A 74 -7.75 -23.74 1.42
C PRO A 74 -8.52 -22.42 1.42
N ALA A 75 -9.38 -22.19 2.43
CA ALA A 75 -10.09 -20.91 2.58
C ALA A 75 -9.15 -19.73 2.88
N HIS A 76 -8.00 -19.98 3.51
CA HIS A 76 -6.99 -18.95 3.73
C HIS A 76 -6.27 -18.59 2.44
N ASP A 77 -5.96 -19.57 1.59
CA ASP A 77 -5.35 -19.34 0.29
C ASP A 77 -6.32 -18.58 -0.65
N ALA A 78 -7.59 -18.97 -0.65
CA ALA A 78 -8.64 -18.29 -1.41
C ALA A 78 -8.82 -16.83 -0.98
N GLU A 79 -8.73 -16.54 0.33
CA GLU A 79 -8.80 -15.16 0.82
C GLU A 79 -7.59 -14.33 0.40
N VAL A 80 -6.37 -14.90 0.43
CA VAL A 80 -5.17 -14.21 -0.06
C VAL A 80 -5.32 -13.88 -1.55
N LEU A 81 -5.75 -14.85 -2.36
CA LEU A 81 -5.98 -14.65 -3.79
C LEU A 81 -6.99 -13.52 -4.02
N ARG A 82 -8.16 -13.60 -3.36
CA ARG A 82 -9.23 -12.62 -3.50
C ARG A 82 -8.78 -11.21 -3.10
N ARG A 83 -8.02 -11.09 -2.01
CA ARG A 83 -7.47 -9.81 -1.54
C ARG A 83 -6.44 -9.24 -2.50
N THR A 84 -5.56 -10.08 -3.05
CA THR A 84 -4.56 -9.65 -4.04
C THR A 84 -5.24 -9.16 -5.32
N GLU A 85 -6.23 -9.87 -5.84
CA GLU A 85 -7.04 -9.41 -6.99
C GLU A 85 -7.72 -8.06 -6.71
N ALA A 86 -8.27 -7.89 -5.51
CA ALA A 86 -8.88 -6.63 -5.09
C ALA A 86 -7.87 -5.48 -5.06
N ALA A 87 -6.70 -5.70 -4.47
CA ALA A 87 -5.64 -4.70 -4.39
C ALA A 87 -5.11 -4.31 -5.78
N VAL A 88 -4.92 -5.29 -6.69
CA VAL A 88 -4.49 -5.02 -8.07
C VAL A 88 -5.54 -4.22 -8.84
N ALA A 89 -6.82 -4.63 -8.78
CA ALA A 89 -7.90 -3.88 -9.42
C ALA A 89 -8.04 -2.45 -8.85
N TRP A 90 -7.83 -2.28 -7.54
CA TRP A 90 -7.83 -0.97 -6.90
C TRP A 90 -6.66 -0.09 -7.34
N LEU A 91 -5.47 -0.67 -7.46
CA LEU A 91 -4.27 -0.01 -7.93
C LEU A 91 -4.45 0.49 -9.37
N ASP A 92 -4.93 -0.38 -10.27
CA ASP A 92 -5.23 -0.04 -11.66
C ASP A 92 -6.26 1.11 -11.75
N GLY A 93 -7.35 1.00 -10.98
CA GLY A 93 -8.36 2.05 -10.89
C GLY A 93 -7.82 3.36 -10.35
N THR A 94 -6.90 3.31 -9.37
CA THR A 94 -6.23 4.49 -8.78
C THR A 94 -5.43 5.24 -9.82
N PHE A 95 -4.58 4.54 -10.57
CA PHE A 95 -3.78 5.18 -11.61
C PHE A 95 -4.62 5.62 -12.82
N ALA A 96 -5.72 4.92 -13.14
CA ALA A 96 -6.66 5.37 -14.16
C ALA A 96 -7.30 6.71 -13.77
N ALA A 97 -7.75 6.86 -12.52
CA ALA A 97 -8.28 8.13 -12.02
C ALA A 97 -7.20 9.22 -11.99
N ALA A 98 -5.98 8.89 -11.54
CA ALA A 98 -4.86 9.84 -11.53
C ALA A 98 -4.54 10.37 -12.94
N ARG A 99 -4.58 9.51 -13.97
CA ARG A 99 -4.40 9.94 -15.37
C ARG A 99 -5.57 10.79 -15.86
N ALA A 100 -6.81 10.38 -15.58
CA ALA A 100 -8.00 11.13 -15.99
C ALA A 100 -8.03 12.54 -15.39
N ASP A 101 -7.61 12.67 -14.13
CA ASP A 101 -7.59 13.93 -13.40
C ASP A 101 -6.31 14.75 -13.65
N SER A 102 -5.39 14.26 -14.50
CA SER A 102 -4.06 14.86 -14.70
C SER A 102 -3.33 15.13 -13.38
N ALA A 103 -3.40 14.17 -12.46
CA ALA A 103 -2.84 14.28 -11.12
C ALA A 103 -1.33 14.53 -11.18
N ALA A 104 -0.86 15.40 -10.29
CA ALA A 104 0.54 15.76 -10.15
C ALA A 104 1.40 14.61 -9.61
N GLY A 105 0.79 13.62 -8.95
CA GLY A 105 1.49 12.46 -8.40
C GLY A 105 0.54 11.45 -7.76
N VAL A 106 1.06 10.26 -7.47
CA VAL A 106 0.31 9.18 -6.81
C VAL A 106 1.04 8.73 -5.53
N VAL A 107 0.28 8.50 -4.46
CA VAL A 107 0.78 7.91 -3.21
C VAL A 107 0.01 6.62 -2.93
N ILE A 108 0.71 5.50 -2.85
CA ILE A 108 0.15 4.20 -2.51
C ILE A 108 0.64 3.82 -1.12
N ILE A 109 -0.27 3.38 -0.24
CA ILE A 109 0.03 3.07 1.16
C ILE A 109 -0.40 1.64 1.45
N ALA A 110 0.52 0.82 1.92
CA ALA A 110 0.28 -0.57 2.30
C ALA A 110 0.96 -0.90 3.63
N HIS A 111 0.66 -2.06 4.21
CA HIS A 111 1.41 -2.52 5.39
C HIS A 111 2.67 -3.28 4.98
N GLY A 112 2.53 -4.30 4.13
CA GLY A 112 3.57 -5.29 3.87
C GLY A 112 4.79 -4.76 3.12
N ASN A 113 5.97 -5.30 3.43
CA ASN A 113 7.14 -5.17 2.58
C ASN A 113 6.98 -6.13 1.40
N VAL A 114 6.76 -5.56 0.22
CA VAL A 114 6.40 -6.31 -0.99
C VAL A 114 7.60 -6.79 -1.79
N ALA A 115 8.82 -6.79 -1.24
CA ALA A 115 10.01 -7.32 -1.95
C ALA A 115 10.27 -6.64 -3.31
N LEU A 116 10.26 -5.30 -3.34
CA LEU A 116 10.40 -4.55 -4.59
C LEU A 116 11.70 -4.87 -5.33
N GLU A 117 12.76 -5.21 -4.60
CA GLU A 117 14.08 -5.57 -5.09
C GLU A 117 14.11 -6.88 -5.88
N THR A 118 13.12 -7.74 -5.66
CA THR A 118 13.03 -9.11 -6.20
C THR A 118 11.71 -9.34 -6.94
N GLY A 119 11.04 -8.26 -7.37
CA GLY A 119 9.80 -8.33 -8.13
C GLY A 119 8.63 -8.95 -7.36
N GLY A 120 8.63 -8.91 -6.03
CA GLY A 120 7.58 -9.55 -5.21
C GLY A 120 7.94 -10.92 -4.65
N THR A 121 9.14 -11.41 -4.93
CA THR A 121 9.63 -12.71 -4.43
C THR A 121 10.19 -12.58 -3.02
N TRP A 122 9.61 -13.30 -2.06
CA TRP A 122 10.02 -13.20 -0.64
C TRP A 122 10.62 -14.54 -0.15
N GLY A 123 11.94 -14.57 0.07
CA GLY A 123 12.67 -15.67 0.74
C GLY A 123 13.09 -16.88 -0.13
N GLU A 124 13.84 -17.80 0.49
CA GLU A 124 14.49 -19.00 -0.12
C GLU A 124 13.52 -20.08 -0.66
N TRP A 125 12.21 -19.91 -0.49
CA TRP A 125 11.20 -20.94 -0.78
C TRP A 125 10.48 -20.77 -2.13
N GLY A 126 10.87 -19.80 -2.95
CA GLY A 126 10.32 -19.60 -4.29
C GLY A 126 8.83 -19.21 -4.32
N SER A 127 8.26 -18.76 -3.19
CA SER A 127 6.92 -18.20 -3.17
C SER A 127 6.95 -16.74 -3.63
N GLU A 128 5.99 -16.38 -4.47
CA GLU A 128 5.83 -15.04 -5.07
C GLU A 128 4.57 -14.33 -4.50
N PRO A 129 4.46 -14.16 -3.16
CA PRO A 129 3.21 -13.72 -2.51
C PRO A 129 2.78 -12.29 -2.88
N TYR A 130 3.72 -11.50 -3.42
CA TYR A 130 3.51 -10.11 -3.79
C TYR A 130 3.69 -9.84 -5.29
N GLU A 131 4.15 -10.83 -6.08
CA GLU A 131 4.45 -10.63 -7.52
C GLU A 131 3.27 -10.01 -8.28
N PRO A 132 2.01 -10.46 -8.13
CA PRO A 132 0.91 -9.86 -8.88
C PRO A 132 0.72 -8.37 -8.59
N PHE A 133 1.00 -7.95 -7.34
CA PHE A 133 0.89 -6.55 -6.93
C PHE A 133 2.09 -5.74 -7.42
N VAL A 134 3.32 -6.27 -7.32
CA VAL A 134 4.53 -5.58 -7.76
C VAL A 134 4.56 -5.44 -9.28
N THR A 135 4.17 -6.46 -10.02
CA THR A 135 4.03 -6.43 -11.48
C THR A 135 2.98 -5.39 -11.92
N ALA A 136 1.83 -5.32 -11.24
CA ALA A 136 0.84 -4.29 -11.51
C ALA A 136 1.37 -2.88 -11.16
N LEU A 137 2.06 -2.73 -10.03
CA LEU A 137 2.66 -1.46 -9.60
C LEU A 137 3.71 -0.96 -10.59
N GLU A 138 4.64 -1.82 -10.99
CA GLU A 138 5.67 -1.53 -12.00
C GLU A 138 5.05 -1.03 -13.29
N LYS A 139 4.08 -1.76 -13.82
CA LYS A 139 3.35 -1.37 -15.04
C LYS A 139 2.69 0.00 -14.90
N GLN A 140 2.08 0.28 -13.76
CA GLN A 140 1.42 1.57 -13.52
C GLN A 140 2.43 2.72 -13.38
N VAL A 141 3.54 2.49 -12.70
CA VAL A 141 4.65 3.43 -12.54
C VAL A 141 5.27 3.77 -13.90
N ALA A 142 5.54 2.77 -14.74
CA ALA A 142 6.10 2.94 -16.08
C ALA A 142 5.19 3.80 -16.98
N GLY A 143 3.87 3.67 -16.80
CA GLY A 143 2.86 4.39 -17.58
C GLY A 143 2.37 5.70 -16.97
N PHE A 144 2.93 6.16 -15.85
CA PHE A 144 2.49 7.38 -15.17
C PHE A 144 3.57 8.47 -15.21
N PRO A 145 3.29 9.65 -15.79
CA PRO A 145 4.31 10.67 -16.02
C PRO A 145 4.77 11.40 -14.75
N GLY A 146 3.98 11.35 -13.67
CA GLY A 146 4.29 12.00 -12.39
C GLY A 146 5.06 11.10 -11.42
N PRO A 147 5.51 11.66 -10.29
CA PRO A 147 6.10 10.89 -9.20
C PRO A 147 5.08 9.94 -8.56
N VAL A 148 5.58 8.78 -8.14
CA VAL A 148 4.86 7.75 -7.40
C VAL A 148 5.60 7.48 -6.09
N LEU A 149 4.90 7.58 -4.97
CA LEU A 149 5.40 7.21 -3.65
C LEU A 149 4.70 5.96 -3.15
N PHE A 150 5.46 4.92 -2.82
CA PHE A 150 4.96 3.75 -2.10
C PHE A 150 5.38 3.80 -0.64
N VAL A 151 4.40 3.92 0.26
CA VAL A 151 4.61 3.98 1.71
C VAL A 151 4.25 2.62 2.32
N HIS A 152 5.17 2.04 3.08
CA HIS A 152 4.91 0.80 3.81
C HIS A 152 5.69 0.70 5.13
N GLY A 153 5.54 -0.44 5.83
CA GLY A 153 6.31 -0.81 7.01
C GLY A 153 6.79 -2.26 6.91
N ASP A 154 6.47 -3.07 7.92
CA ASP A 154 6.72 -4.53 8.02
C ASP A 154 8.16 -4.92 8.38
N SER A 155 9.19 -4.39 7.70
CA SER A 155 10.59 -4.72 8.05
C SER A 155 11.17 -3.89 9.20
N HIS A 156 10.51 -2.78 9.57
CA HIS A 156 10.96 -1.86 10.63
C HIS A 156 12.31 -1.18 10.31
N GLU A 157 12.66 -1.09 9.03
CA GLU A 157 13.88 -0.47 8.54
C GLU A 157 13.49 0.86 7.88
N HIS A 158 13.54 1.98 8.62
CA HIS A 158 13.27 3.28 7.99
C HIS A 158 14.23 3.53 6.81
N ARG A 159 13.67 3.69 5.61
CA ARG A 159 14.43 3.96 4.38
C ARG A 159 13.61 4.73 3.37
N VAL A 160 14.31 5.52 2.57
CA VAL A 160 13.78 6.23 1.41
C VAL A 160 14.72 5.97 0.24
N ASP A 161 14.25 5.24 -0.76
CA ASP A 161 15.06 4.78 -1.90
C ASP A 161 14.18 4.48 -3.13
N GLN A 162 14.80 3.99 -4.21
CA GLN A 162 14.14 3.69 -5.48
C GLN A 162 14.42 2.23 -5.90
N PRO A 163 13.82 1.23 -5.22
CA PRO A 163 14.16 -0.18 -5.42
C PRO A 163 13.46 -0.82 -6.63
N LEU A 164 12.39 -0.19 -7.13
CA LEU A 164 11.56 -0.74 -8.20
C LEU A 164 12.31 -0.69 -9.54
N ARG A 165 12.42 -1.84 -10.19
CA ARG A 165 13.15 -2.03 -11.45
C ARG A 165 12.25 -2.67 -12.50
N ASP A 166 12.50 -2.34 -13.76
CA ASP A 166 11.92 -3.06 -14.89
C ASP A 166 12.60 -4.43 -15.12
N SER A 167 12.12 -5.18 -16.12
CA SER A 167 12.68 -6.49 -16.48
C SER A 167 14.13 -6.43 -16.98
N ALA A 168 14.62 -5.26 -17.39
CA ALA A 168 16.02 -5.04 -17.78
C ALA A 168 16.90 -4.61 -16.59
N GLY A 169 16.32 -4.47 -15.40
CA GLY A 169 17.01 -4.03 -14.18
C GLY A 169 17.15 -2.51 -14.05
N VAL A 170 16.51 -1.73 -14.94
CA VAL A 170 16.55 -0.26 -14.92
C VAL A 170 15.63 0.25 -13.82
N VAL A 171 16.12 1.20 -13.02
CA VAL A 171 15.36 1.83 -11.94
C VAL A 171 14.28 2.76 -12.51
N HIS A 172 13.07 2.68 -11.97
CA HIS A 172 12.00 3.64 -12.24
C HIS A 172 12.26 4.96 -11.53
N ALA A 173 12.81 5.95 -12.24
CA ALA A 173 13.24 7.23 -11.67
C ALA A 173 12.09 8.08 -11.07
N ASN A 174 10.85 7.85 -11.50
CA ASN A 174 9.66 8.49 -10.95
C ASN A 174 9.10 7.77 -9.70
N PHE A 175 9.65 6.62 -9.32
CA PHE A 175 9.20 5.87 -8.15
C PHE A 175 10.08 6.12 -6.93
N THR A 176 9.47 6.28 -5.77
CA THR A 176 10.16 6.32 -4.49
C THR A 176 9.45 5.41 -3.50
N ARG A 177 10.21 4.63 -2.74
CA ARG A 177 9.74 3.92 -1.56
C ARG A 177 9.99 4.76 -0.33
N LEU A 178 9.03 4.76 0.59
CA LEU A 178 9.19 5.21 1.96
C LEU A 178 8.78 4.06 2.88
N GLU A 179 9.76 3.47 3.57
CA GLU A 179 9.46 2.61 4.71
C GLU A 179 9.46 3.44 5.99
N THR A 180 8.37 3.35 6.74
CA THR A 180 8.25 4.04 8.03
C THR A 180 8.93 3.26 9.16
N PHE A 181 9.05 3.92 10.31
CA PHE A 181 9.53 3.36 11.56
C PHE A 181 8.64 2.21 12.09
N GLY A 182 9.26 1.30 12.85
CA GLY A 182 8.61 0.18 13.53
C GLY A 182 9.50 -0.32 14.67
N SER A 183 8.93 -1.09 15.61
CA SER A 183 9.66 -1.54 16.80
C SER A 183 11.00 -2.22 16.45
N PRO A 184 12.12 -1.82 17.08
CA PRO A 184 12.22 -1.02 18.31
C PRO A 184 12.25 0.51 18.10
N ASP A 185 12.53 0.99 16.90
CA ASP A 185 12.64 2.41 16.61
C ASP A 185 11.26 3.00 16.28
N ILE A 186 10.65 3.69 17.25
CA ILE A 186 9.34 4.31 17.06
C ILE A 186 9.51 5.75 16.56
N GLY A 187 8.80 6.09 15.49
CA GLY A 187 8.88 7.40 14.87
C GLY A 187 7.82 7.60 13.80
N TRP A 188 7.92 8.74 13.11
CA TRP A 188 7.11 9.08 11.96
C TRP A 188 7.95 9.86 10.95
N VAL A 189 7.48 9.99 9.72
CA VAL A 189 8.16 10.75 8.67
C VAL A 189 7.26 11.87 8.19
N ARG A 190 7.76 13.11 8.21
CA ARG A 190 7.10 14.23 7.54
C ARG A 190 7.49 14.21 6.08
N VAL A 191 6.51 14.09 5.19
CA VAL A 191 6.75 14.23 3.74
C VAL A 191 6.30 15.62 3.31
N VAL A 192 7.22 16.39 2.73
CA VAL A 192 6.95 17.71 2.17
C VAL A 192 6.68 17.56 0.67
N VAL A 193 5.54 18.07 0.21
CA VAL A 193 5.08 17.90 -1.18
C VAL A 193 4.94 19.27 -1.84
N ASP A 194 5.58 19.44 -3.00
CA ASP A 194 5.37 20.57 -3.89
C ASP A 194 4.13 20.29 -4.76
N THR A 195 3.00 20.87 -4.37
CA THR A 195 1.72 20.69 -5.07
C THR A 195 1.62 21.48 -6.37
N VAL A 196 2.53 22.43 -6.60
CA VAL A 196 2.58 23.21 -7.84
C VAL A 196 3.53 22.56 -8.84
N GLY A 197 4.72 22.17 -8.37
CA GLY A 197 5.75 21.49 -9.18
C GLY A 197 5.56 19.98 -9.32
N GLY A 198 4.62 19.38 -8.59
CA GLY A 198 4.30 17.95 -8.68
C GLY A 198 5.45 17.04 -8.27
N ARG A 199 6.03 17.23 -7.08
CA ARG A 199 7.18 16.46 -6.59
C ARG A 199 7.21 16.32 -5.07
N PHE A 200 7.77 15.23 -4.59
CA PHE A 200 8.17 15.07 -3.18
C PHE A 200 9.48 15.84 -2.97
N LEU A 201 9.49 16.80 -2.03
CA LEU A 201 10.65 17.66 -1.79
C LEU A 201 11.57 17.08 -0.71
N GLU A 202 10.99 16.69 0.42
CA GLU A 202 11.75 16.30 1.61
C GLU A 202 11.04 15.17 2.35
N PHE A 203 11.85 14.26 2.90
CA PHE A 203 11.43 13.19 3.80
C PHE A 203 12.16 13.43 5.13
N GLU A 204 11.45 13.95 6.12
CA GLU A 204 12.03 14.31 7.41
C GLU A 204 11.69 13.24 8.46
N PRO A 205 12.61 12.32 8.80
CA PRO A 205 12.39 11.35 9.85
C PRO A 205 12.32 12.01 11.23
N ARG A 206 11.37 11.57 12.05
CA ARG A 206 11.10 12.07 13.40
C ARG A 206 11.02 10.90 14.36
N LEU A 207 12.16 10.53 14.93
CA LEU A 207 12.24 9.54 16.00
C LEU A 207 11.57 10.07 17.26
N MET A 208 10.74 9.24 17.88
CA MET A 208 10.13 9.52 19.17
C MET A 208 11.06 9.03 20.28
N ARG A 209 11.65 9.98 21.02
CA ARG A 209 12.48 9.66 22.19
C ARG A 209 11.61 9.19 23.37
N GLY A 210 12.04 8.16 24.08
CA GLY A 210 11.38 7.68 25.31
C GLY A 210 10.28 6.63 25.10
N TRP A 211 10.25 5.97 23.94
CA TRP A 211 9.41 4.78 23.70
C TRP A 211 10.17 3.49 24.01
N PHE A 212 10.55 3.32 25.28
CA PHE A 212 11.07 2.08 25.88
C PHE A 212 10.92 2.16 27.40
#